data_AF-A0A7V1FVL2-F1
#
_entry.id   AF-A0A7V1FVL2-F1
#
_cell.length_a   1.000
_cell.length_b   1.000
_cell.length_c   1.000
_cell.angle_alpha   90.00
_cell.angle_beta   90.00
_cell.angle_gamma   90.00
#
_symmetry.space_group_name_H-M   'P 1'
#
loop_
_entity.id
_entity.type
_entity.pdbx_description
1 polymer ?
#
loop_
_entity_poly.entity_id
_entity_poly.type
_entity_poly.pdbx_seq_one_letter_code
_entity_poly.pdbx_strand_id
1 'polypeptide(L)'
;MDWKVFFVTFGAVFLAELGDKTQLAGLNLAAKSKMPLLVFFGSVSAYAVVTLITVLIGGTVAKYVSPEYIKYGAASLFVIIGVLMFLDKL
;
A
#
# COMPACT_ATOMS: atom_id res chain seq x y z
N MET A 1 -3.58 -24.09 0.00
CA MET A 1 -3.37 -22.75 0.58
C MET A 1 -2.56 -22.92 1.85
N ASP A 2 -1.33 -22.42 1.88
CA ASP A 2 -0.55 -22.36 3.11
C ASP A 2 -1.17 -21.34 4.06
N TRP A 3 -2.04 -21.82 4.96
CA TRP A 3 -2.76 -20.99 5.93
C TRP A 3 -1.81 -20.15 6.80
N LYS A 4 -0.58 -20.65 6.98
CA LYS A 4 0.53 -19.94 7.62
C LYS A 4 0.94 -18.68 6.85
N VAL A 5 1.08 -18.77 5.53
CA VAL A 5 1.46 -17.61 4.68
C VAL A 5 0.34 -16.57 4.70
N PHE A 6 -0.92 -17.00 4.69
CA PHE A 6 -2.06 -16.09 4.78
C PHE A 6 -2.01 -15.26 6.06
N PHE A 7 -1.95 -15.89 7.24
CA PHE A 7 -1.95 -15.14 8.50
C PHE A 7 -0.71 -14.29 8.72
N VAL A 8 0.47 -14.76 8.30
CA VAL A 8 1.70 -13.98 8.40
C VAL A 8 1.63 -12.74 7.52
N THR A 9 1.19 -12.90 6.26
CA THR A 9 1.07 -11.77 5.32
C THR A 9 -0.02 -10.81 5.77
N PHE A 10 -1.19 -11.32 6.19
CA PHE A 10 -2.27 -10.50 6.72
C PHE A 10 -1.82 -9.70 7.95
N GLY A 11 -1.20 -10.36 8.93
CA GLY A 11 -0.73 -9.69 10.15
C GLY A 11 0.34 -8.64 9.86
N ALA A 12 1.30 -8.94 8.98
CA ALA A 12 2.36 -8.01 8.61
C ALA A 12 1.80 -6.77 7.90
N VAL A 13 0.93 -6.95 6.89
CA VAL A 13 0.33 -5.84 6.15
C VAL A 13 -0.62 -5.05 7.04
N PHE A 14 -1.45 -5.72 7.84
CA PHE A 14 -2.37 -5.06 8.76
C PHE A 14 -1.64 -4.15 9.76
N LEU A 15 -0.57 -4.65 10.38
CA LEU A 15 0.24 -3.84 11.29
C LEU A 15 0.99 -2.71 10.58
N ALA A 16 1.48 -2.93 9.36
CA ALA A 16 2.19 -1.92 8.59
C ALA A 16 1.28 -0.76 8.13
N GLU A 17 0.02 -1.05 7.83
CA GLU A 17 -0.96 -0.08 7.33
C GLU A 17 -1.76 0.60 8.45
N LEU A 18 -1.70 0.10 9.68
CA LEU A 18 -2.46 0.64 10.81
C LEU A 18 -2.04 2.09 11.14
N GLY A 19 -3.00 3.01 11.03
CA GLY A 19 -2.79 4.42 11.39
C GLY A 19 -2.17 5.26 10.28
N ASP A 20 -2.16 4.79 9.04
CA ASP A 20 -1.69 5.60 7.91
C ASP A 20 -2.62 6.80 7.60
N LYS A 21 -2.05 7.82 6.97
CA LYS A 21 -2.73 9.04 6.50
C LYS A 21 -3.96 8.72 5.64
N THR A 22 -3.90 7.66 4.84
CA THR A 22 -5.05 7.22 4.03
C THR A 22 -6.24 6.79 4.88
N GLN A 23 -6.01 6.13 6.02
CA GLN A 23 -7.07 5.73 6.95
C GLN A 23 -7.71 6.94 7.64
N LEU A 24 -6.91 7.93 8.05
CA LEU A 24 -7.42 9.19 8.61
C LEU A 24 -8.24 9.98 7.59
N ALA A 25 -7.80 10.02 6.32
CA ALA A 25 -8.56 10.63 5.24
C ALA A 25 -9.90 9.91 5.00
N GLY A 26 -9.90 8.57 5.02
CA GLY A 26 -11.11 7.76 4.92
C GLY A 26 -12.08 7.99 6.08
N LEU A 27 -11.58 8.11 7.31
CA LEU A 27 -12.38 8.40 8.49
C LEU A 27 -13.01 9.80 8.42
N ASN A 28 -12.24 10.81 7.98
CA ASN A 28 -12.75 12.16 7.75
C ASN A 28 -13.83 12.19 6.66
N LEU A 29 -13.63 11.44 5.57
CA LEU A 29 -14.63 11.32 4.51
C LEU A 29 -15.91 10.63 5.01
N ALA A 30 -15.78 9.56 5.79
CA ALA A 30 -16.91 8.87 6.40
C ALA A 30 -17.69 9.77 7.37
N ALA A 31 -16.98 10.58 8.15
CA ALA A 31 -17.58 11.55 9.06
C ALA A 31 -18.38 12.65 8.32
N LYS A 32 -17.93 13.09 7.14
CA LYS A 32 -18.59 14.13 6.35
C LYS A 32 -19.73 13.63 5.45
N SER A 33 -19.60 12.43 4.88
CA SER A 33 -20.51 11.95 3.83
C SER A 33 -21.90 11.53 4.30
N LYS A 34 -22.19 11.52 5.61
CA LYS A 34 -23.43 10.97 6.23
C LYS A 34 -23.76 9.51 5.84
N MET A 35 -22.92 8.86 5.03
CA MET A 35 -23.07 7.53 4.46
C MET A 35 -21.77 6.72 4.67
N PRO A 36 -21.44 6.36 5.92
CA PRO A 36 -20.16 5.72 6.26
C PRO A 36 -19.97 4.37 5.57
N LEU A 37 -21.05 3.60 5.35
CA LEU A 37 -21.00 2.31 4.67
C LEU A 37 -20.55 2.44 3.22
N LEU A 38 -20.98 3.49 2.51
CA LEU A 38 -20.63 3.70 1.11
C LEU A 38 -19.17 4.11 0.97
N VAL A 39 -18.66 4.91 1.91
CA VAL A 39 -17.22 5.22 2.02
C VAL A 39 -16.41 3.97 2.33
N PHE A 40 -16.90 3.09 3.21
CA PHE A 40 -16.24 1.82 3.52
C PHE A 40 -16.11 0.93 2.28
N PHE A 41 -17.21 0.63 1.59
CA PHE A 41 -17.17 -0.20 0.38
C PHE A 41 -16.38 0.45 -0.76
N GLY A 42 -16.44 1.78 -0.89
CA GLY A 42 -15.62 2.54 -1.84
C GLY A 42 -14.12 2.37 -1.56
N SER A 43 -13.68 2.56 -0.31
CA SER A 43 -12.28 2.41 0.08
C SER A 43 -11.80 0.96 -0.08
N VAL A 44 -12.60 -0.02 0.33
CA VAL A 44 -12.26 -1.45 0.20
C VAL A 44 -12.14 -1.85 -1.27
N SER A 45 -13.08 -1.44 -2.12
CA SER A 45 -13.03 -1.76 -3.55
C SER A 45 -11.86 -1.07 -4.25
N ALA A 46 -11.59 0.21 -3.93
CA ALA A 46 -10.42 0.92 -4.45
C ALA A 46 -9.11 0.22 -4.06
N TYR A 47 -8.96 -0.17 -2.80
CA TYR A 47 -7.79 -0.88 -2.32
C TYR A 47 -7.62 -2.25 -2.99
N ALA A 48 -8.72 -3.00 -3.17
CA ALA A 48 -8.71 -4.27 -3.88
C ALA A 48 -8.26 -4.11 -5.35
N VAL A 49 -8.75 -3.08 -6.04
CA VAL A 49 -8.36 -2.79 -7.43
C VAL A 49 -6.88 -2.41 -7.53
N VAL A 50 -6.40 -1.52 -6.67
CA VAL A 50 -4.97 -1.12 -6.65
C VAL A 50 -4.08 -2.31 -6.34
N THR A 51 -4.46 -3.15 -5.37
CA THR A 51 -3.71 -4.36 -5.01
C THR A 51 -3.67 -5.35 -6.18
N LEU A 52 -4.81 -5.58 -6.85
CA LEU A 52 -4.88 -6.45 -8.01
C LEU A 52 -3.92 -5.98 -9.11
N ILE A 53 -3.97 -4.69 -9.46
CA ILE A 53 -3.08 -4.10 -10.47
C ILE A 53 -1.62 -4.26 -10.06
N THR A 54 -1.31 -3.98 -8.78
CA THR A 54 0.06 -4.07 -8.23
C THR A 54 0.60 -5.50 -8.32
N VAL A 55 -0.21 -6.50 -7.96
CA VAL A 55 0.20 -7.91 -8.01
C VAL A 55 0.37 -8.39 -9.46
N LEU A 56 -0.51 -8.00 -10.38
CA LEU A 56 -0.41 -8.37 -11.80
C LEU A 56 0.85 -7.79 -12.45
N ILE A 57 1.12 -6.51 -12.21
CA ILE A 57 2.31 -5.82 -12.73
C ILE A 57 3.56 -6.36 -12.04
N GLY A 58 3.60 -6.37 -10.71
CA GLY A 58 4.75 -6.83 -9.94
C GLY A 58 5.11 -8.28 -10.22
N GLY A 59 4.11 -9.16 -10.34
CA GLY A 59 4.31 -10.56 -10.70
C GLY A 59 4.85 -10.74 -12.12
N THR A 60 4.44 -9.89 -13.06
CA THR A 60 4.99 -9.91 -14.43
C THR A 60 6.42 -9.40 -14.44
N VAL A 61 6.71 -8.28 -13.79
CA VAL A 61 8.05 -7.68 -13.71
C VAL A 61 9.04 -8.63 -13.04
N ALA A 62 8.62 -9.33 -11.97
CA ALA A 62 9.46 -10.29 -11.25
C ALA A 62 9.89 -11.50 -12.11
N LYS A 63 9.23 -11.77 -13.24
CA LYS A 63 9.67 -12.81 -14.20
C LYS A 63 10.85 -12.38 -15.06
N TYR A 64 11.02 -11.08 -15.28
CA TYR A 64 12.03 -10.52 -16.17
C TYR A 64 13.17 -9.81 -15.44
N VAL A 65 12.92 -9.36 -14.20
CA VAL A 65 13.86 -8.58 -13.40
C VAL A 65 14.18 -9.34 -12.12
N SER A 66 15.48 -9.53 -11.83
CA SER A 66 15.90 -10.19 -10.59
C SER A 66 15.40 -9.39 -9.37
N PRO A 67 14.96 -10.07 -8.29
CA PRO A 67 14.45 -9.42 -7.08
C PRO A 67 15.41 -8.41 -6.45
N GLU A 68 16.72 -8.63 -6.61
CA GLU A 68 17.75 -7.73 -6.09
C GLU A 68 17.68 -6.33 -6.71
N TYR A 69 17.49 -6.23 -8.04
CA TYR A 69 17.36 -4.93 -8.71
C TYR A 69 16.11 -4.18 -8.26
N ILE A 70 15.00 -4.89 -8.06
CA ILE A 70 13.76 -4.30 -7.53
C ILE A 70 14.02 -3.76 -6.11
N LYS A 71 14.71 -4.53 -5.26
CA LYS A 71 15.06 -4.11 -3.90
C LYS A 71 15.94 -2.87 -3.89
N TYR A 72 17.02 -2.86 -4.67
CA TYR A 72 17.94 -1.71 -4.74
C TYR A 72 17.25 -0.47 -5.33
N GLY A 73 16.39 -0.65 -6.34
CA GLY A 73 15.59 0.43 -6.90
C GLY A 73 14.64 1.04 -5.88
N ALA A 74 13.87 0.21 -5.16
CA ALA A 74 12.97 0.68 -4.10
C ALA A 74 13.73 1.38 -2.96
N ALA A 75 14.82 0.80 -2.47
CA ALA A 75 15.63 1.40 -1.42
C ALA A 75 16.20 2.77 -1.83
N SER A 76 16.72 2.87 -3.06
CA SER A 76 17.25 4.13 -3.59
C SER A 76 16.16 5.19 -3.70
N LEU A 77 14.96 4.82 -4.18
CA LEU A 77 13.82 5.73 -4.25
C LEU A 77 13.41 6.24 -2.87
N PHE A 78 13.34 5.36 -1.86
CA PHE A 78 13.03 5.73 -0.48
C PHE A 78 14.07 6.69 0.10
N VAL A 79 15.36 6.46 -0.13
CA VAL A 79 16.43 7.37 0.31
C VAL A 79 16.31 8.72 -0.38
N ILE A 80 16.08 8.76 -1.69
CA ILE A 80 15.93 10.01 -2.45
C ILE A 80 14.74 10.81 -1.93
N ILE A 81 13.57 10.18 -1.79
CA ILE A 81 12.37 10.84 -1.25
C ILE A 81 12.63 11.34 0.17
N GLY A 82 13.25 10.53 1.02
CA GLY A 82 13.60 10.91 2.40
C GLY A 82 14.54 12.11 2.46
N VAL A 83 15.56 12.17 1.61
CA VAL A 83 16.49 13.30 1.52
C VAL A 83 15.79 14.56 0.98
N LEU A 84 14.96 14.43 -0.05
CA LEU A 84 14.21 15.57 -0.59
C LEU A 84 13.24 16.16 0.44
N MET A 85 12.56 15.30 1.20
CA MET A 85 11.67 15.70 2.29
C MET A 85 12.45 16.36 3.44
N PHE A 86 13.65 15.85 3.77
CA PHE A 86 14.52 16.47 4.79
C PHE A 86 15.02 17.87 4.38
N LEU A 87 15.13 18.13 3.08
CA LEU A 87 15.55 19.43 2.54
C LEU A 87 14.37 20.38 2.26
N ASP A 88 13.14 20.06 2.68
CA ASP A 88 11.91 20.82 2.40
C ASP A 88 11.72 21.13 0.89
N LYS A 89 12.24 20.27 0.02
CA LYS A 89 12.03 20.36 -1.44
C LYS A 89 10.79 19.58 -1.90
N LEU A 90 10.13 18.89 -0.97
CA LEU A 90 8.90 18.12 -1.15
C LEU A 90 8.04 18.32 0.11
#